data_AF-A0AAX2TMF5-F1
#
_entry.id   AF-A0AAX2TMF5-F1
#
_cell.length_a   1.000
_cell.length_b   1.000
_cell.length_c   1.000
_cell.angle_alpha   90.00
_cell.angle_beta   90.00
_cell.angle_gamma   90.00
#
_symmetry.space_group_name_H-M   'P 1'
#
loop_
_entity.id
_entity.type
_entity.pdbx_description
1 polymer ?
#
loop_
_entity_poly.entity_id
_entity_poly.type
_entity_poly.pdbx_seq_one_letter_code
_entity_poly.pdbx_strand_id
1 'polypeptide(L)'
;LVGGWIGDTWRERGGAPNTVFRTLFGIAAIMATVSIFLVAYVTNAVAVVVLLSTTLFFLRWCGMYWAIPSALAGRGKSGFLGGCMNLGGNIAGITTPLIVGFIVQATGSYFLALMYFAAAGIALLICSTLIDYSRKLPV
;
A
#
# COMPACT_ATOMS: atom_id res chain seq x y z
N LEU A 1 -2.58 5.51 13.00
CA LEU A 1 -3.58 5.94 13.99
C LEU A 1 -4.75 6.65 13.30
N VAL A 2 -4.52 7.78 12.62
CA VAL A 2 -5.59 8.53 11.90
C VAL A 2 -6.37 7.68 10.89
N GLY A 3 -5.67 6.99 9.98
CA GLY A 3 -6.33 6.08 9.04
C GLY A 3 -7.19 5.05 9.76
N GLY A 4 -6.60 4.31 10.72
CA GLY A 4 -7.27 3.29 11.54
C GLY A 4 -8.57 3.79 12.15
N TRP A 5 -8.51 4.94 12.81
CA TRP A 5 -9.68 5.56 13.43
C TRP A 5 -10.77 5.94 12.42
N ILE A 6 -10.41 6.45 11.24
CA ILE A 6 -11.37 6.74 10.15
C ILE A 6 -12.02 5.46 9.64
N GLY A 7 -11.23 4.40 9.43
CA GLY A 7 -11.72 3.10 8.97
C GLY A 7 -12.65 2.44 9.99
N ASP A 8 -12.27 2.44 11.26
CA ASP A 8 -13.05 1.85 12.35
C ASP A 8 -14.35 2.63 12.56
N THR A 9 -14.30 3.96 12.60
CA THR A 9 -15.50 4.82 12.74
C THR A 9 -16.47 4.65 11.58
N TRP A 10 -15.98 4.50 10.34
CA TRP A 10 -16.85 4.31 9.17
C TRP A 10 -17.48 2.91 9.16
N ARG A 11 -16.75 1.91 9.66
CA ARG A 11 -17.26 0.55 9.81
C ARG A 11 -18.29 0.44 10.94
N GLU A 12 -18.10 1.15 12.05
CA GLU A 12 -19.08 1.26 13.15
C GLU A 12 -20.38 1.94 12.71
N ARG A 13 -20.31 2.86 11.74
CA ARG A 13 -21.49 3.52 11.13
C ARG A 13 -22.25 2.66 10.11
N GLY A 14 -21.91 1.37 9.98
CA GLY A 14 -22.58 0.44 9.07
C GLY A 14 -22.02 0.41 7.65
N GLY A 15 -20.85 1.00 7.41
CA GLY A 15 -20.16 0.93 6.12
C GLY A 15 -19.75 -0.50 5.78
N ALA A 16 -20.06 -0.96 4.57
CA ALA A 16 -19.59 -2.26 4.08
C ALA A 16 -18.05 -2.29 4.12
N PRO A 17 -17.44 -3.34 4.70
CA PRO A 17 -15.97 -3.45 4.80
C PRO A 17 -15.28 -3.29 3.45
N ASN A 18 -15.91 -3.79 2.38
CA ASN A 18 -15.41 -3.67 1.01
C ASN A 18 -15.25 -2.21 0.58
N THR A 19 -16.25 -1.37 0.85
CA THR A 19 -16.24 0.04 0.47
C THR A 19 -15.23 0.84 1.30
N VAL A 20 -15.15 0.57 2.61
CA VAL A 20 -14.24 1.28 3.51
C VAL A 20 -12.78 0.99 3.18
N PHE A 21 -12.40 -0.29 3.04
CA PHE A 21 -11.02 -0.65 2.72
C PHE A 21 -10.63 -0.25 1.29
N ARG A 22 -11.50 -0.45 0.29
CA ARG A 22 -11.21 -0.10 -1.10
C ARG A 22 -11.04 1.41 -1.30
N THR A 23 -11.83 2.23 -0.60
CA THR A 23 -11.69 3.70 -0.67
C THR A 23 -10.44 4.17 0.05
N LEU A 24 -10.16 3.68 1.26
CA LEU A 24 -8.99 4.09 2.03
C LEU A 24 -7.67 3.67 1.37
N PHE A 25 -7.59 2.42 0.88
CA PHE A 25 -6.42 1.94 0.14
C PHE A 25 -6.29 2.57 -1.24
N GLY A 26 -7.42 2.82 -1.93
CA GLY A 26 -7.44 3.54 -3.19
C GLY A 26 -6.88 4.97 -3.05
N ILE A 27 -7.34 5.71 -2.04
CA ILE A 27 -6.82 7.06 -1.74
C ILE A 27 -5.33 7.00 -1.43
N ALA A 28 -4.90 6.05 -0.60
CA ALA A 28 -3.48 5.91 -0.26
C ALA A 28 -2.61 5.58 -1.49
N ALA A 29 -3.08 4.69 -2.36
CA ALA A 29 -2.39 4.33 -3.59
C ALA A 29 -2.29 5.50 -4.57
N ILE A 30 -3.38 6.24 -4.77
CA ILE A 30 -3.41 7.42 -5.65
C ILE A 30 -2.46 8.48 -5.12
N MET A 31 -2.55 8.81 -3.83
CA MET A 31 -1.68 9.82 -3.22
C MET A 31 -0.20 9.42 -3.31
N ALA A 32 0.13 8.15 -3.07
CA ALA A 32 1.51 7.66 -3.21
C ALA A 32 2.00 7.72 -4.66
N THR A 33 1.18 7.29 -5.62
CA THR A 33 1.52 7.30 -7.06
C THR A 33 1.76 8.73 -7.56
N VAL A 34 0.83 9.64 -7.26
CA VAL A 34 0.90 11.05 -7.66
C VAL A 34 2.11 11.72 -7.03
N SER A 35 2.36 11.50 -5.74
CA SER A 35 3.48 12.13 -5.05
C SER A 35 4.84 11.64 -5.57
N ILE A 36 5.00 10.34 -5.83
CA ILE A 36 6.24 9.78 -6.38
C ILE A 36 6.46 10.27 -7.82
N PHE A 37 5.39 10.37 -8.61
CA PHE A 37 5.45 10.95 -9.94
C PHE A 37 5.90 12.41 -9.89
N LEU A 38 5.33 13.24 -9.00
CA LEU A 38 5.74 14.64 -8.84
C LEU A 38 7.19 14.78 -8.35
N VAL A 39 7.64 13.94 -7.42
CA VAL A 39 9.03 13.94 -6.93
C VAL A 39 10.03 13.71 -8.06
N ALA A 40 9.67 12.96 -9.10
CA ALA A 40 10.55 12.74 -10.26
C ALA A 40 10.83 14.01 -11.08
N TYR A 41 10.01 15.06 -10.96
CA TYR A 41 10.15 16.32 -11.71
C TYR A 41 10.55 17.52 -10.83
N VAL A 42 10.49 17.39 -9.52
CA VAL A 42 10.76 18.48 -8.58
C VAL A 42 12.20 18.42 -8.10
N THR A 43 12.95 19.49 -8.33
CA THR A 43 14.35 19.64 -7.90
C THR A 43 14.50 20.33 -6.54
N ASN A 44 13.43 20.95 -6.03
CA ASN A 44 13.45 21.66 -4.76
C ASN A 44 13.33 20.68 -3.58
N ALA A 45 14.38 20.60 -2.76
CA ALA A 45 14.46 19.68 -1.63
C ALA A 45 13.30 19.81 -0.63
N VAL A 46 12.81 21.03 -0.37
CA VAL A 46 11.69 21.25 0.57
C VAL A 46 10.40 20.65 0.02
N ALA A 47 10.14 20.85 -1.27
CA ALA A 47 8.95 20.29 -1.92
C ALA A 47 9.00 18.76 -1.98
N VAL A 48 10.18 18.16 -2.23
CA VAL A 48 10.37 16.70 -2.18
C VAL A 48 10.07 16.15 -0.79
N VAL A 49 10.59 16.77 0.27
CA VAL A 49 10.35 16.32 1.65
C VAL A 49 8.87 16.41 2.01
N VAL A 50 8.17 17.47 1.62
CA VAL A 50 6.72 17.62 1.85
C VAL A 50 5.92 16.55 1.13
N LEU A 51 6.24 16.26 -0.14
CA LEU A 51 5.59 15.21 -0.93
C LEU A 51 5.82 13.81 -0.34
N LEU A 52 7.05 13.51 0.07
CA LEU A 52 7.38 12.23 0.70
C LEU A 52 6.72 12.08 2.08
N SER A 53 6.68 13.15 2.88
CA SER A 53 6.01 13.14 4.18
C SER A 53 4.51 12.88 4.03
N THR A 54 3.89 13.52 3.04
CA THR A 54 2.48 13.32 2.69
C THR A 54 2.25 11.87 2.25
N THR A 55 3.12 11.34 1.41
CA THR A 55 3.06 9.94 0.95
C THR A 55 3.12 8.96 2.12
N LEU A 56 4.09 9.11 3.02
CA LEU A 56 4.26 8.24 4.20
C LEU A 56 3.05 8.30 5.13
N PHE A 57 2.43 9.48 5.28
CA PHE A 57 1.22 9.65 6.06
C PHE A 57 0.06 8.79 5.52
N PHE A 58 -0.20 8.84 4.21
CA PHE A 58 -1.24 8.02 3.58
C PHE A 58 -0.87 6.55 3.53
N LEU A 59 0.39 6.21 3.32
CA LEU A 59 0.87 4.82 3.34
C LEU A 59 0.65 4.17 4.72
N ARG A 60 0.65 4.97 5.79
CA ARG A 60 0.33 4.46 7.13
C ARG A 60 -1.10 3.93 7.25
N TRP A 61 -2.02 4.34 6.39
CA TRP A 61 -3.40 3.83 6.34
C TRP A 61 -3.43 2.39 5.86
N CYS A 62 -2.47 1.98 5.01
CA CYS A 62 -2.23 0.58 4.64
C CYS A 62 -1.86 -0.30 5.86
N GLY A 63 -1.59 0.26 7.05
CA GLY A 63 -1.46 -0.52 8.27
C GLY A 63 -2.69 -1.39 8.59
N MET A 64 -3.87 -1.02 8.08
CA MET A 64 -5.08 -1.83 8.20
C MET A 64 -5.02 -3.17 7.46
N TYR A 65 -4.08 -3.36 6.53
CA TYR A 65 -3.96 -4.63 5.82
C TYR A 65 -3.75 -5.81 6.79
N TRP A 66 -3.13 -5.56 7.95
CA TRP A 66 -2.95 -6.55 9.02
C TRP A 66 -4.25 -7.00 9.71
N ALA A 67 -5.34 -6.26 9.55
CA ALA A 67 -6.65 -6.66 10.05
C ALA A 67 -7.42 -7.58 9.09
N ILE A 68 -6.98 -7.71 7.83
CA ILE A 68 -7.66 -8.53 6.83
C ILE A 68 -7.54 -10.03 7.13
N PRO A 69 -6.36 -10.61 7.47
CA PRO A 69 -6.25 -12.04 7.78
C PRO A 69 -7.15 -12.49 8.92
N SER A 70 -7.24 -11.68 9.98
CA SER A 70 -8.08 -11.97 11.13
C SER A 70 -9.57 -11.82 10.80
N ALA A 71 -9.93 -10.85 9.95
CA ALA A 71 -11.32 -10.65 9.50
C ALA A 71 -11.80 -11.73 8.51
N LEU A 72 -10.93 -12.23 7.64
CA LEU A 72 -11.30 -13.09 6.50
C LEU A 72 -11.16 -14.59 6.79
N ALA A 73 -10.17 -15.02 7.59
CA ALA A 73 -9.85 -16.45 7.80
C ALA A 73 -10.50 -17.10 9.03
N GLY A 74 -11.07 -16.30 9.93
CA GLY A 74 -11.53 -16.79 11.24
C GLY A 74 -10.38 -17.26 12.16
N ARG A 75 -10.74 -17.79 13.34
CA ARG A 75 -9.77 -18.15 14.41
C ARG A 75 -8.80 -19.29 14.03
N GLY A 76 -9.15 -20.14 13.06
CA GLY A 76 -8.38 -21.35 12.74
C GLY A 76 -7.28 -21.19 11.68
N LYS A 77 -7.39 -20.20 10.76
CA LYS A 77 -6.49 -20.06 9.61
C LYS A 77 -5.88 -18.64 9.46
N SER A 78 -6.13 -17.73 10.41
CA SER A 78 -5.60 -16.35 10.37
C SER A 78 -4.08 -16.29 10.44
N GLY A 79 -3.45 -17.21 11.19
CA GLY A 79 -2.00 -17.34 11.27
C GLY A 79 -1.37 -17.76 9.94
N PHE A 80 -2.02 -18.62 9.17
CA PHE A 80 -1.55 -19.03 7.86
C PHE A 80 -1.61 -17.88 6.85
N LEU A 81 -2.75 -17.17 6.77
CA LEU A 81 -2.86 -15.99 5.89
C LEU A 81 -1.89 -14.87 6.30
N GLY A 82 -1.73 -14.63 7.61
CA GLY A 82 -0.75 -13.68 8.11
C GLY A 82 0.69 -14.08 7.76
N GLY A 83 1.00 -15.38 7.83
CA GLY A 83 2.28 -15.93 7.39
C GLY A 83 2.53 -15.74 5.89
N CYS A 84 1.53 -16.01 5.04
CA CYS A 84 1.63 -15.77 3.59
C CYS A 84 1.85 -14.28 3.27
N MET A 85 1.15 -13.37 3.97
CA MET A 85 1.37 -11.93 3.81
C MET A 85 2.79 -11.52 4.23
N ASN A 86 3.31 -12.12 5.30
CA ASN A 86 4.67 -11.84 5.76
C ASN A 86 5.72 -12.38 4.78
N LEU A 87 5.50 -13.58 4.22
CA LEU A 87 6.36 -14.14 3.18
C LEU A 87 6.42 -13.22 1.96
N GLY A 88 5.26 -12.77 1.46
CA GLY A 88 5.20 -11.81 0.35
C GLY A 88 5.90 -10.50 0.67
N GLY A 89 5.72 -9.97 1.90
CA GLY A 89 6.39 -8.77 2.37
C GLY A 89 7.91 -8.90 2.45
N ASN A 90 8.43 -10.04 2.92
CA ASN A 90 9.88 -10.29 2.98
C ASN A 90 10.48 -10.47 1.57
N ILE A 91 9.79 -11.16 0.67
CA ILE A 91 10.24 -11.29 -0.73
C ILE A 91 10.29 -9.90 -1.37
N ALA A 92 9.22 -9.11 -1.26
CA ALA A 92 9.21 -7.73 -1.78
C ALA A 92 10.31 -6.87 -1.14
N GLY A 93 10.54 -7.00 0.16
CA GLY A 93 11.60 -6.30 0.88
C GLY A 93 13.02 -6.60 0.39
N ILE A 94 13.26 -7.81 -0.13
CA ILE A 94 14.54 -8.19 -0.75
C ILE A 94 14.58 -7.78 -2.23
N THR A 95 13.50 -8.01 -2.97
CA THR A 95 13.44 -7.79 -4.41
C THR A 95 13.44 -6.30 -4.78
N THR A 96 12.75 -5.44 -4.02
CA THR A 96 12.68 -4.00 -4.30
C THR A 96 14.05 -3.30 -4.32
N PRO A 97 14.91 -3.39 -3.29
CA PRO A 97 16.24 -2.76 -3.33
C PRO A 97 17.14 -3.36 -4.40
N LEU A 98 16.99 -4.65 -4.73
CA LEU A 98 17.75 -5.31 -5.79
C LEU A 98 17.38 -4.74 -7.18
N ILE A 99 16.08 -4.60 -7.47
CA ILE A 99 15.59 -3.98 -8.71
C ILE A 99 16.04 -2.52 -8.79
N VAL A 100 15.84 -1.74 -7.73
CA VAL A 100 16.24 -0.32 -7.70
C VAL A 100 17.76 -0.18 -7.90
N GLY A 101 18.57 -1.01 -7.23
CA GLY A 101 20.02 -1.02 -7.38
C GLY A 101 20.45 -1.33 -8.80
N PHE A 102 19.85 -2.33 -9.44
CA PHE A 102 20.15 -2.68 -10.84
C PHE A 102 19.78 -1.55 -11.81
N ILE A 103 18.61 -0.92 -11.61
CA ILE A 103 18.16 0.21 -12.43
C ILE A 103 19.15 1.38 -12.33
N VAL A 104 19.51 1.77 -11.10
CA VAL A 104 20.41 2.90 -10.85
C VAL A 104 21.81 2.59 -11.38
N GLN A 105 22.30 1.35 -11.25
CA GLN A 105 23.58 0.95 -11.80
C GLN A 105 23.61 0.98 -13.33
N ALA A 106 22.53 0.57 -14.00
CA ALA A 106 22.45 0.54 -15.46
C ALA A 106 22.22 1.92 -16.10
N THR A 107 21.44 2.80 -15.48
CA THR A 107 21.09 4.12 -16.05
C THR A 107 21.78 5.31 -15.41
N GLY A 108 22.38 5.16 -14.24
CA GLY A 108 22.97 6.26 -13.48
C GLY A 108 21.96 7.31 -12.98
N SER A 109 20.66 7.07 -13.15
CA SER A 109 19.58 8.01 -12.81
C SER A 109 18.51 7.34 -11.96
N TYR A 110 17.98 8.09 -10.99
CA TYR A 110 16.89 7.65 -10.12
C TYR A 110 15.50 7.76 -10.76
N PHE A 111 15.40 8.34 -11.96
CA PHE A 111 14.10 8.53 -12.63
C PHE A 111 13.35 7.21 -12.85
N LEU A 112 14.03 6.18 -13.38
CA LEU A 112 13.42 4.87 -13.60
C LEU A 112 13.09 4.14 -12.28
N ALA A 113 13.89 4.36 -11.23
CA ALA A 113 13.60 3.82 -9.91
C ALA A 113 12.31 4.44 -9.32
N LEU A 114 12.12 5.74 -9.49
CA LEU A 114 10.88 6.43 -9.09
C LEU A 114 9.67 5.94 -9.91
N MET A 115 9.84 5.69 -11.21
CA MET A 115 8.78 5.09 -12.04
C MET A 115 8.40 3.67 -11.61
N TYR A 116 9.36 2.85 -11.17
CA TYR A 116 9.07 1.54 -10.58
C TYR A 116 8.17 1.65 -9.34
N PHE A 117 8.43 2.61 -8.45
CA PHE A 117 7.58 2.84 -7.28
C PHE A 117 6.20 3.40 -7.65
N ALA A 118 6.10 4.26 -8.67
CA ALA A 118 4.81 4.72 -9.18
C ALA A 118 3.98 3.56 -9.75
N ALA A 119 4.62 2.65 -10.51
CA ALA A 119 3.97 1.44 -11.01
C ALA A 119 3.52 0.51 -9.86
N ALA A 120 4.33 0.39 -8.79
CA ALA A 120 3.95 -0.36 -7.60
C ALA A 120 2.73 0.26 -6.89
N GLY A 121 2.61 1.60 -6.87
CA GLY A 121 1.42 2.30 -6.38
C GLY A 121 0.16 1.98 -7.18
N ILE A 122 0.26 1.93 -8.52
CA ILE A 122 -0.84 1.53 -9.41
C ILE A 122 -1.19 0.05 -9.18
N ALA A 123 -0.19 -0.83 -9.05
CA ALA A 123 -0.43 -2.23 -8.72
C ALA A 123 -1.17 -2.38 -7.39
N LEU A 124 -0.81 -1.58 -6.36
CA LEU A 124 -1.52 -1.55 -5.09
C LEU A 124 -2.98 -1.10 -5.27
N LEU A 125 -3.22 -0.09 -6.09
CA LEU A 125 -4.58 0.35 -6.43
C LEU A 125 -5.38 -0.80 -7.06
N ILE A 126 -4.86 -1.42 -8.11
CA ILE A 126 -5.52 -2.52 -8.82
C ILE A 126 -5.79 -3.69 -7.86
N CYS A 127 -4.78 -4.15 -7.12
CA CYS A 127 -4.93 -5.23 -6.15
C CYS A 127 -5.96 -4.87 -5.06
N SER A 128 -5.93 -3.65 -4.53
CA SER A 128 -6.91 -3.21 -3.52
C SER A 128 -8.35 -3.16 -4.06
N THR A 129 -8.51 -2.91 -5.36
CA THR A 129 -9.83 -2.87 -6.02
C THR A 129 -10.36 -4.23 -6.44
N LEU A 130 -9.47 -5.22 -6.63
CA LEU A 130 -9.82 -6.59 -6.99
C LEU A 130 -10.10 -7.49 -5.78
N ILE A 131 -9.62 -7.12 -4.59
CA ILE A 131 -9.90 -7.89 -3.36
C ILE A 131 -11.34 -7.64 -2.92
N ASP A 132 -12.17 -8.69 -2.98
CA ASP A 132 -13.48 -8.70 -2.36
C ASP A 132 -13.37 -9.02 -0.86
N TYR A 133 -13.38 -7.98 -0.05
CA TYR A 133 -13.35 -8.06 1.42
C TYR A 133 -14.66 -8.60 2.03
N SER A 134 -15.70 -8.87 1.22
CA SER A 134 -17.03 -9.30 1.68
C SER A 134 -17.24 -10.82 1.68
N ARG A 135 -16.41 -11.59 0.98
CA ARG A 135 -16.52 -13.06 0.97
C ARG A 135 -15.58 -13.63 2.02
N LYS A 136 -16.14 -14.18 3.11
CA LYS A 136 -15.39 -15.13 3.94
C LYS A 136 -14.91 -16.24 3.03
N LEU A 137 -13.62 -16.55 3.08
CA LEU A 137 -13.07 -17.66 2.32
C LEU A 137 -13.86 -18.92 2.70
N PRO A 138 -14.33 -19.73 1.72
CA PRO A 138 -14.92 -21.02 2.02
C PRO A 138 -13.86 -21.82 2.76
N VAL A 139 -14.08 -22.01 4.06
CA VAL A 139 -13.16 -22.74 4.94
C VAL A 139 -13.30 -24.23 4.74
#